data_AF-A0A8J2PHE0-F1
#
_entry.id   AF-A0A8J2PHE0-F1
#
_cell.length_a   1.000
_cell.length_b   1.000
_cell.length_c   1.000
_cell.angle_alpha   90.00
_cell.angle_beta   90.00
_cell.angle_gamma   90.00
#
_symmetry.space_group_name_H-M   'P 1'
#
loop_
_entity.id
_entity.type
_entity.pdbx_description
1 polymer ?
#
loop_
_entity_poly.entity_id
_entity_poly.type
_entity_poly.pdbx_seq_one_letter_code
_entity_poly.pdbx_strand_id
1 'polypeptide(L)'
;HTDLKYFLNQTSKWQECYENLAYGFIINANAVAEEILYVAKPFWANMMERLEIYGTDPHKFIPQILKYIPANQLPQAYGGYREFAPVALYG
;
A
#
# COMPACT_ATOMS: atom_id res chain seq x y z
N HIS A 1 7.41 9.55 28.18
CA HIS A 1 6.06 9.01 28.36
C HIS A 1 5.27 9.26 27.08
N THR A 2 5.15 8.27 26.22
CA THR A 2 4.35 8.36 24.98
C THR A 2 2.89 8.20 25.37
N ASP A 3 2.08 9.20 25.08
CA ASP A 3 0.70 9.31 25.55
C ASP A 3 -0.15 8.18 24.98
N LEU A 4 -0.67 7.31 25.85
CA LEU A 4 -1.47 6.15 25.48
C LEU A 4 -2.69 6.54 24.64
N LYS A 5 -3.23 7.75 24.87
CA LYS A 5 -4.32 8.32 24.07
C LYS A 5 -3.92 8.61 22.63
N TYR A 6 -2.69 9.05 22.40
CA TYR A 6 -2.18 9.27 21.05
C TYR A 6 -2.09 7.95 20.29
N PHE A 7 -1.54 6.91 20.93
CA PHE A 7 -1.41 5.59 20.31
C PHE A 7 -2.79 5.00 19.99
N LEU A 8 -3.73 5.05 20.94
CA LEU A 8 -5.09 4.53 20.75
C LEU A 8 -5.86 5.28 19.64
N ASN A 9 -5.71 6.61 19.56
CA ASN A 9 -6.33 7.43 18.52
C ASN A 9 -5.77 7.11 17.12
N GLN A 10 -4.46 6.85 17.02
CA GLN A 10 -3.88 6.40 15.75
C GLN A 10 -4.41 5.03 15.37
N THR A 11 -4.44 4.06 16.31
CA THR A 11 -4.95 2.71 16.01
C THR A 11 -6.40 2.72 15.53
N SER A 12 -7.26 3.60 16.05
CA SER A 12 -8.65 3.72 15.58
C SER A 12 -8.76 4.30 14.16
N LYS A 13 -7.90 5.26 13.78
CA LYS A 13 -7.87 5.80 12.41
C LYS A 13 -7.33 4.80 11.40
N TRP A 14 -6.30 4.06 11.81
CA TRP A 14 -5.78 2.95 11.03
C TRP A 14 -6.86 1.88 10.85
N GLN A 15 -7.62 1.56 11.90
CA GLN A 15 -8.74 0.61 11.86
C GLN A 15 -9.87 1.03 10.91
N GLU A 16 -10.26 2.31 10.90
CA GLU A 16 -11.25 2.82 9.96
C GLU A 16 -10.76 2.76 8.50
N CYS A 17 -9.48 3.06 8.24
CA CYS A 17 -8.87 2.83 6.94
C CYS A 17 -8.83 1.33 6.57
N TYR A 18 -8.63 0.43 7.55
CA TYR A 18 -8.58 -1.01 7.33
C TYR A 18 -9.95 -1.61 6.99
N GLU A 19 -11.01 -1.17 7.65
CA GLU A 19 -12.37 -1.66 7.39
C GLU A 19 -12.84 -1.31 5.97
N ASN A 20 -12.36 -0.18 5.44
CA ASN A 20 -12.67 0.28 4.09
C ASN A 20 -11.69 -0.21 3.01
N LEU A 21 -10.65 -0.96 3.36
CA LEU A 21 -9.70 -1.50 2.39
C LEU A 21 -10.32 -2.67 1.63
N ALA A 22 -10.68 -2.44 0.37
CA ALA A 22 -11.15 -3.48 -0.53
C ALA A 22 -9.99 -4.40 -0.97
N TYR A 23 -8.88 -3.80 -1.40
CA TYR A 23 -7.66 -4.49 -1.84
C TYR A 23 -6.49 -3.52 -1.88
N GLY A 24 -5.27 -3.98 -1.60
CA GLY A 24 -4.08 -3.13 -1.61
C GLY A 24 -2.82 -3.83 -2.09
N PHE A 25 -1.87 -3.02 -2.58
CA PHE A 25 -0.58 -3.47 -3.08
C PHE A 25 0.53 -2.74 -2.35
N ILE A 26 1.52 -3.50 -1.86
CA ILE A 26 2.80 -2.96 -1.42
C ILE A 26 3.83 -3.36 -2.47
N ILE A 27 4.37 -2.39 -3.20
CA ILE A 27 5.36 -2.60 -4.25
C ILE A 27 6.69 -1.96 -3.89
N ASN A 28 7.77 -2.41 -4.53
CA ASN A 28 9.14 -2.01 -4.17
C ASN A 28 9.48 -2.31 -2.71
N ALA A 29 8.88 -3.37 -2.14
CA ALA A 29 9.27 -3.84 -0.83
C ALA A 29 10.72 -4.35 -0.89
N ASN A 30 11.58 -3.81 -0.05
CA ASN A 30 12.90 -4.40 0.16
C ASN A 30 12.80 -5.55 1.18
N ALA A 31 13.86 -6.33 1.33
CA ALA A 31 13.88 -7.47 2.26
C ALA A 31 13.48 -7.07 3.70
N VAL A 32 13.84 -5.86 4.14
CA VAL A 32 13.48 -5.36 5.47
C VAL A 32 11.97 -5.10 5.60
N ALA A 33 11.35 -4.55 4.56
CA ALA A 33 9.90 -4.33 4.54
C ALA A 33 9.12 -5.65 4.56
N GLU A 34 9.61 -6.67 3.85
CA GLU A 34 9.02 -8.01 3.87
C GLU A 34 9.05 -8.61 5.28
N GLU A 35 10.18 -8.52 5.98
CA GLU A 35 10.33 -8.97 7.37
C GLU A 35 9.40 -8.23 8.34
N ILE A 36 9.31 -6.90 8.23
CA ILE A 36 8.42 -6.09 9.06
C ILE A 36 6.96 -6.51 8.85
N LEU A 37 6.55 -6.73 7.60
CA LEU A 37 5.18 -7.15 7.28
C LEU A 37 4.89 -8.57 7.78
N TYR A 38 5.89 -9.45 7.77
CA TYR A 38 5.79 -10.79 8.36
C TYR A 38 5.54 -10.73 9.87
N VAL A 39 6.29 -9.88 10.59
CA VAL A 39 6.13 -9.65 12.03
C VAL A 39 4.80 -8.96 12.35
N ALA A 40 4.34 -8.07 11.48
CA ALA A 40 3.11 -7.32 11.70
C ALA A 40 1.83 -8.10 11.32
N LYS A 41 1.96 -9.18 10.53
CA LYS A 41 0.87 -10.05 10.09
C LYS A 41 -0.14 -10.45 11.18
N PRO A 42 0.25 -10.91 12.40
CA PRO A 42 -0.70 -11.28 13.45
C PRO A 42 -1.59 -10.13 13.93
N PHE A 43 -1.14 -8.88 13.80
CA PHE A 43 -1.91 -7.70 14.21
C PHE A 43 -2.89 -7.24 13.13
N TRP A 44 -2.70 -7.70 11.89
CA TRP A 44 -3.44 -7.26 10.72
C TRP A 44 -3.94 -8.43 9.86
N ALA A 45 -4.27 -9.58 10.47
CA ALA A 45 -4.60 -10.81 9.76
C ALA A 45 -5.66 -10.61 8.66
N ASN A 46 -6.78 -9.94 8.98
CA ASN A 46 -7.87 -9.65 8.04
C ASN A 46 -7.45 -8.72 6.88
N MET A 47 -6.49 -7.83 7.13
CA MET A 47 -5.96 -6.92 6.11
C MET A 47 -4.95 -7.64 5.21
N MET A 48 -4.14 -8.53 5.77
CA MET A 48 -3.11 -9.27 5.04
C MET A 48 -3.72 -10.24 4.02
N GLU A 49 -4.98 -10.65 4.17
CA GLU A 49 -5.72 -11.41 3.16
C GLU A 49 -6.09 -10.56 1.92
N ARG A 50 -6.07 -9.22 2.05
CA ARG A 50 -6.41 -8.26 0.99
C ARG A 50 -5.21 -7.46 0.51
N LEU A 51 -4.01 -7.81 0.98
CA LEU A 51 -2.77 -7.16 0.61
C LEU A 51 -1.86 -8.12 -0.16
N GLU A 52 -1.41 -7.68 -1.32
CA GLU A 52 -0.31 -8.34 -2.02
C GLU A 52 0.97 -7.53 -1.87
N ILE A 53 2.06 -8.23 -1.58
CA ILE A 53 3.38 -7.65 -1.34
C ILE A 53 4.30 -8.12 -2.45
N TYR A 54 4.94 -7.16 -3.11
CA TYR A 54 5.87 -7.37 -4.20
C TYR A 54 7.18 -6.66 -3.93
N GLY A 55 8.27 -7.32 -4.29
CA GLY A 55 9.61 -6.74 -4.29
C GLY A 55 9.79 -5.64 -5.34
N THR A 56 11.05 -5.40 -5.71
CA THR A 56 11.43 -4.32 -6.65
C THR A 56 11.30 -4.68 -8.12
N ASP A 57 10.87 -5.90 -8.46
CA ASP A 57 10.76 -6.37 -9.84
C ASP A 57 9.40 -5.98 -10.46
N PRO A 58 9.36 -5.00 -11.40
CA PRO A 58 8.13 -4.53 -12.01
C PRO A 58 7.43 -5.59 -12.86
N HIS A 59 8.16 -6.56 -13.43
CA HIS A 59 7.55 -7.61 -14.23
C HIS A 59 6.67 -8.55 -13.38
N LYS A 60 6.88 -8.58 -12.07
CA LYS A 60 6.05 -9.37 -11.14
C LYS A 60 4.81 -8.62 -10.69
N PHE A 61 4.91 -7.33 -10.37
CA PHE A 61 3.80 -6.58 -9.78
C PHE A 61 2.90 -5.86 -10.80
N ILE A 62 3.44 -5.36 -11.92
CA ILE A 62 2.65 -4.60 -12.91
C ILE A 62 1.47 -5.42 -13.45
N PRO A 63 1.64 -6.70 -13.87
CA PRO A 63 0.52 -7.50 -14.36
C PRO A 63 -0.57 -7.73 -13.30
N GLN A 64 -0.19 -7.69 -12.02
CA GLN A 64 -1.10 -7.96 -10.90
C GLN A 64 -1.91 -6.72 -10.58
N ILE A 65 -1.26 -5.55 -10.51
CA ILE A 65 -1.96 -4.26 -10.36
C ILE A 65 -2.97 -4.05 -11.48
N LEU A 66 -2.60 -4.35 -12.73
CA LEU A 66 -3.46 -4.15 -13.90
C LEU A 66 -4.71 -5.06 -13.93
N LYS A 67 -4.78 -6.12 -13.10
CA LYS A 67 -6.01 -6.91 -12.93
C LYS A 67 -7.10 -6.15 -12.18
N TYR A 68 -6.71 -5.17 -11.34
CA TYR A 68 -7.62 -4.46 -10.45
C TYR A 68 -7.74 -2.98 -10.82
N ILE A 69 -6.67 -2.37 -11.34
CA ILE A 69 -6.64 -0.96 -11.72
C ILE A 69 -6.48 -0.86 -13.24
N PRO A 70 -7.48 -0.32 -13.96
CA PRO A 70 -7.38 -0.08 -15.39
C PRO A 70 -6.15 0.77 -15.74
N ALA A 71 -5.48 0.42 -16.85
CA ALA A 71 -4.24 1.10 -17.25
C ALA A 71 -4.40 2.62 -17.44
N ASN A 72 -5.56 3.11 -17.90
CA ASN A 72 -5.84 4.54 -18.04
C ASN A 72 -6.00 5.29 -16.70
N GLN A 73 -6.18 4.58 -15.58
CA GLN A 73 -6.25 5.15 -14.24
C GLN A 73 -4.93 5.02 -13.48
N LEU A 74 -4.06 4.12 -13.94
CA LEU A 74 -2.77 3.83 -13.32
C LEU A 74 -1.67 4.74 -13.87
N PRO A 75 -0.76 5.26 -13.03
CA PRO A 75 0.36 6.07 -13.48
C PRO A 75 1.32 5.29 -14.39
N GLN A 76 1.97 5.99 -15.33
CA GLN A 76 2.98 5.37 -16.20
C GLN A 76 4.10 4.65 -15.43
N ALA A 77 4.52 5.22 -14.28
CA ALA A 77 5.54 4.62 -13.41
C ALA A 77 5.16 3.22 -12.87
N TYR A 78 3.88 2.85 -12.92
CA TYR A 78 3.37 1.56 -12.47
C TYR A 78 2.76 0.73 -13.61
N GLY A 79 3.05 1.10 -14.86
CA GLY A 79 2.61 0.36 -16.06
C GLY A 79 1.29 0.81 -16.66
N GLY A 80 0.74 1.96 -16.25
CA GLY A 80 -0.45 2.54 -16.87
C GLY A 80 -0.15 3.62 -17.91
N TYR A 81 -1.17 4.40 -18.24
CA TYR A 81 -1.14 5.49 -19.23
C TYR A 81 -1.45 6.86 -18.60
N ARG A 82 -1.79 6.89 -17.31
CA ARG A 82 -2.13 8.13 -16.64
C ARG A 82 -0.86 8.96 -16.48
N GLU A 83 -0.82 10.08 -17.16
CA GLU A 83 0.12 11.15 -16.86
C GLU A 83 -0.47 11.96 -15.71
N PHE A 84 0.25 12.05 -14.60
CA PHE A 84 -0.06 13.10 -13.64
C PHE A 84 0.42 14.41 -14.26
N ALA A 85 -0.47 15.39 -14.37
CA ALA A 85 -0.01 16.77 -14.49
C ALA A 85 0.99 16.99 -13.33
N PRO A 86 2.20 17.51 -13.59
CA PRO A 86 3.16 17.75 -12.53
C PRO A 86 2.45 18.54 -11.43
N VAL A 87 2.38 17.96 -10.24
CA VAL A 87 1.93 18.72 -9.07
C VAL A 87 2.95 19.85 -8.98
N ALA A 88 2.52 21.08 -9.22
CA ALA A 88 3.32 22.25 -8.91
C ALA A 88 3.57 22.18 -7.40
N LEU A 89 4.70 21.61 -7.02
CA LEU A 89 5.21 21.74 -5.67
C LEU A 89 5.48 23.24 -5.54
N TYR A 90 4.60 23.93 -4.81
CA TYR A 90 4.64 25.36 -4.59
C TYR A 90 6.09 25.82 -4.35
N GLY A 91 6.52 26.79 -5.16
CA GLY A 91 7.76 27.54 -4.97
C GLY A 91 7.68 28.50 -3.79
#